data_AF-A0A661WIW1-F1
#
_entry.id   AF-A0A661WIW1-F1
#
_cell.length_a   1.000
_cell.length_b   1.000
_cell.length_c   1.000
_cell.angle_alpha   90.00
_cell.angle_beta   90.00
_cell.angle_gamma   90.00
#
_symmetry.space_group_name_H-M   'P 1'
#
loop_
_entity.id
_entity.type
_entity.pdbx_description
1 polymer ?
#
loop_
_entity_poly.entity_id
_entity_poly.type
_entity_poly.pdbx_seq_one_letter_code
_entity_poly.pdbx_strand_id
1 'polypeptide(L)'
;MVMPISLPIELTSQDWKRILVLGSQQRSNELKAEVAKTEKIIAGFKVRFGMSLSHLEEVGLSADADFETHEAYIEWHSWENRLKDLQHRLETLQNLEPDYVG
;
A
#
# COMPACT_ATOMS: atom_id res chain seq x y z
N MET A 1 -29.38 36.38 -12.24
CA MET A 1 -27.97 36.11 -12.54
C MET A 1 -27.85 34.62 -12.82
N VAL A 2 -27.72 34.24 -14.09
CA VAL A 2 -27.64 32.83 -14.49
C VAL A 2 -26.16 32.46 -14.51
N MET A 3 -25.74 31.51 -13.68
CA MET A 3 -24.37 30.98 -13.71
C MET A 3 -24.16 30.28 -15.06
N PRO A 4 -23.08 30.57 -15.82
CA PRO A 4 -22.82 29.85 -17.05
C PRO A 4 -22.56 28.38 -16.71
N ILE A 5 -23.30 27.50 -17.38
CA ILE A 5 -23.04 26.06 -17.39
C ILE A 5 -21.63 25.90 -17.96
N SER A 6 -20.69 25.45 -17.14
CA SER A 6 -19.33 25.15 -17.61
C SER A 6 -19.42 24.01 -18.61
N LEU A 7 -19.11 24.30 -19.88
CA LEU A 7 -19.04 23.29 -20.92
C LEU A 7 -18.01 22.21 -20.52
N PRO A 8 -18.26 20.93 -20.82
CA PRO A 8 -17.28 19.88 -20.55
C PRO A 8 -15.95 20.22 -21.23
N ILE A 9 -14.86 20.12 -20.47
CA ILE A 9 -13.50 20.34 -20.98
C ILE A 9 -13.21 19.20 -21.95
N GLU A 10 -13.15 19.50 -23.25
CA GLU A 10 -12.68 18.55 -24.26
C GLU A 10 -11.16 18.48 -24.21
N LEU A 11 -10.64 17.38 -23.67
CA LEU A 11 -9.21 17.10 -23.63
C LEU A 11 -8.79 16.36 -24.89
N THR A 12 -7.65 16.76 -25.46
CA THR A 12 -7.03 16.00 -26.54
C THR A 12 -6.58 14.63 -26.03
N SER A 13 -6.41 13.64 -26.93
CA SER A 13 -5.85 12.35 -26.54
C SER A 13 -4.46 12.47 -25.91
N GLN A 14 -3.68 13.49 -26.28
CA GLN A 14 -2.37 13.78 -25.69
C GLN A 14 -2.49 14.30 -24.25
N ASP A 15 -3.43 15.20 -23.99
CA ASP A 15 -3.68 15.71 -22.63
C ASP A 15 -4.22 14.61 -21.72
N TRP A 16 -5.09 13.73 -22.23
CA TRP A 16 -5.55 12.54 -21.52
C TRP A 16 -4.40 11.61 -21.13
N LYS A 17 -3.52 11.26 -22.09
CA LYS A 17 -2.32 10.45 -21.80
C LYS A 17 -1.46 11.11 -20.72
N ARG A 18 -1.23 12.42 -20.82
CA ARG A 18 -0.45 13.17 -19.83
C ARG A 18 -1.07 13.13 -18.44
N ILE A 19 -2.39 13.30 -18.32
CA ILE A 19 -3.11 13.22 -17.04
C ILE A 19 -2.97 11.83 -16.44
N LEU A 20 -3.11 10.77 -17.24
CA LEU A 20 -2.98 9.39 -16.77
C LEU A 20 -1.56 9.08 -16.29
N VAL A 21 -0.53 9.51 -17.03
CA VAL A 21 0.88 9.34 -16.62
C VAL A 21 1.17 10.08 -15.32
N LEU A 22 0.76 11.35 -15.21
CA LEU A 22 0.99 12.14 -14.00
C LEU A 22 0.23 11.56 -12.80
N GLY A 23 -1.03 11.15 -12.99
CA GLY A 23 -1.84 10.51 -11.96
C GLY A 23 -1.27 9.18 -11.51
N SER A 24 -0.83 8.33 -12.44
CA SER A 24 -0.17 7.06 -12.15
C SER A 24 1.11 7.29 -11.34
N GLN A 25 1.95 8.22 -11.79
CA GLN A 25 3.22 8.52 -11.10
C GLN A 25 3.00 9.04 -9.68
N GLN A 26 2.04 9.96 -9.50
CA GLN A 26 1.67 10.43 -8.17
C GLN A 26 1.19 9.27 -7.29
N ARG A 27 0.27 8.45 -7.80
CA ARG A 27 -0.30 7.34 -7.02
C ARG A 27 0.73 6.26 -6.68
N SER A 28 1.64 5.97 -7.60
CA SER A 28 2.78 5.09 -7.37
C SER A 28 3.68 5.60 -6.24
N ASN A 29 3.93 6.91 -6.18
CA ASN A 29 4.73 7.50 -5.10
C ASN A 29 4.01 7.42 -3.74
N GLU A 30 2.70 7.66 -3.70
CA GLU A 30 1.87 7.50 -2.50
C GLU A 30 1.92 6.06 -1.99
N LEU A 31 1.73 5.08 -2.88
CA LEU A 31 1.80 3.65 -2.54
C LEU A 31 3.19 3.25 -2.03
N LYS A 32 4.28 3.72 -2.66
CA LYS A 32 5.65 3.47 -2.17
C LYS A 32 5.87 4.03 -0.76
N ALA A 33 5.34 5.22 -0.46
CA ALA A 33 5.42 5.80 0.87
C ALA A 33 4.62 4.97 1.90
N GLU A 34 3.43 4.48 1.53
CA GLU A 34 2.64 3.57 2.38
C GLU A 34 3.34 2.23 2.63
N VAL A 35 3.97 1.65 1.60
CA VAL A 35 4.79 0.43 1.72
C VAL A 35 5.91 0.66 2.72
N ALA A 36 6.72 1.71 2.53
CA ALA A 36 7.86 2.00 3.41
C ALA A 36 7.43 2.26 4.87
N LYS A 37 6.27 2.90 5.08
CA LYS A 37 5.70 3.08 6.42
C LYS A 37 5.30 1.74 7.04
N THR A 38 4.63 0.89 6.26
CA THR A 38 4.15 -0.42 6.73
C THR A 38 5.32 -1.36 7.06
N GLU A 39 6.36 -1.36 6.23
CA GLU A 39 7.59 -2.13 6.47
C GLU A 39 8.28 -1.72 7.78
N LYS A 40 8.30 -0.42 8.11
CA LYS A 40 8.82 0.07 9.40
C LYS A 40 8.02 -0.43 10.59
N ILE A 41 6.69 -0.47 10.47
CA ILE A 41 5.80 -1.00 11.51
C ILE A 41 6.07 -2.49 11.73
N ILE A 42 6.13 -3.27 10.64
CA ILE A 42 6.48 -4.69 10.66
C ILE A 42 7.86 -4.93 11.27
N ALA A 43 8.85 -4.10 10.94
CA ALA A 43 10.18 -4.18 11.55
C ALA A 43 10.11 -3.98 13.07
N GLY A 44 9.24 -3.09 13.56
CA GLY A 44 8.97 -2.91 14.99
C GLY A 44 8.48 -4.19 15.66
N PHE A 45 7.56 -4.93 15.02
CA PHE A 45 7.11 -6.22 15.51
C PHE A 45 8.22 -7.28 15.51
N LYS A 46 9.02 -7.36 14.44
CA LYS A 46 10.17 -8.28 14.37
C LYS A 46 11.16 -8.03 15.51
N VAL A 47 11.41 -6.77 15.85
CA VAL A 47 12.25 -6.40 17.00
C VAL A 47 11.57 -6.79 18.32
N ARG A 48 10.27 -6.51 18.48
CA ARG A 48 9.51 -6.84 19.71
C ARG A 48 9.49 -8.34 19.99
N PHE A 49 9.24 -9.17 18.98
CA PHE A 49 9.15 -10.62 19.12
C PHE A 49 10.50 -11.34 18.93
N GLY A 50 11.53 -10.65 18.44
CA GLY A 50 12.86 -11.22 18.21
C GLY A 50 12.93 -12.26 17.08
N MET A 51 11.90 -12.35 16.25
CA MET A 51 11.79 -13.34 15.17
C MET A 51 10.95 -12.80 14.00
N SER A 52 10.77 -13.59 12.94
CA SER A 52 9.79 -13.28 11.89
C SER A 52 8.39 -13.78 12.27
N LEU A 53 7.35 -13.22 11.66
CA LEU A 53 5.98 -13.72 11.88
C LEU A 53 5.86 -15.18 11.48
N SER A 54 6.48 -15.58 10.35
CA SER A 54 6.48 -16.97 9.90
C SER A 54 7.06 -17.93 10.94
N HIS A 55 8.13 -17.54 11.62
CA HIS A 55 8.71 -18.37 12.67
C HIS A 55 7.81 -18.39 13.91
N LEU A 56 7.20 -17.25 14.25
CA LEU A 56 6.25 -17.14 15.35
C LEU A 56 4.99 -18.01 15.10
N GLU A 57 4.52 -18.09 13.86
CA GLU A 57 3.40 -18.96 13.44
C GLU A 57 3.73 -20.44 13.57
N GLU A 58 5.00 -20.82 13.35
CA GLU A 58 5.47 -22.21 13.51
C GLU A 58 5.59 -22.61 14.98
N VAL A 59 6.19 -21.76 15.83
CA VAL A 59 6.45 -22.07 17.24
C VAL A 59 5.25 -21.77 18.14
N GLY A 60 4.34 -20.91 17.68
CA GLY A 60 3.22 -20.41 18.45
C GLY A 60 3.60 -19.34 19.47
N LEU A 61 2.60 -18.62 19.97
CA LEU A 61 2.77 -17.78 21.15
C LEU A 61 3.03 -18.66 22.38
N SER A 62 3.78 -18.12 23.33
CA SER A 62 4.01 -18.79 24.61
C SER A 62 2.68 -19.04 25.34
N ALA A 63 2.59 -20.15 26.08
CA ALA A 63 1.38 -20.50 26.82
C ALA A 63 1.02 -19.50 27.94
N ASP A 64 2.01 -18.72 28.40
CA ASP A 64 1.88 -17.65 29.39
C ASP A 64 1.81 -16.25 28.75
N ALA A 65 1.69 -16.16 27.41
CA ALA A 65 1.57 -14.89 26.72
C ALA A 65 0.35 -14.11 27.22
N ASP A 66 0.59 -12.87 27.62
CA ASP A 66 -0.48 -11.98 28.06
C ASP A 66 -1.38 -11.54 26.89
N PHE A 67 -2.46 -10.85 27.25
CA PHE A 67 -3.40 -10.31 26.27
C PHE A 67 -2.74 -9.34 25.28
N GLU A 68 -1.82 -8.49 25.75
CA GLU A 68 -1.13 -7.53 24.89
C GLU A 68 -0.24 -8.20 23.84
N THR A 69 0.35 -9.35 24.17
CA THR A 69 1.16 -10.16 23.26
C THR A 69 0.27 -10.82 22.20
N HIS A 70 -0.90 -11.32 22.58
CA HIS A 70 -1.88 -11.86 21.63
C HIS A 70 -2.39 -10.79 20.65
N GLU A 71 -2.77 -9.62 21.14
CA GLU A 71 -3.23 -8.52 20.29
C GLU A 71 -2.12 -8.06 19.33
N ALA A 72 -0.88 -7.97 19.82
CA ALA A 72 0.26 -7.60 18.98
C ALA A 72 0.53 -8.61 17.87
N TYR A 73 0.32 -9.90 18.12
CA TYR A 73 0.43 -10.95 17.10
C TYR A 73 -0.66 -10.78 16.02
N ILE A 74 -1.91 -10.56 16.42
CA ILE A 74 -3.04 -10.32 15.49
C ILE A 74 -2.80 -9.05 14.66
N GLU A 75 -2.34 -7.99 15.31
CA GLU A 75 -2.03 -6.72 14.66
C GLU A 75 -0.91 -6.91 13.63
N TRP A 76 0.17 -7.62 13.99
CA TRP A 76 1.26 -7.90 13.07
C TRP A 76 0.78 -8.65 11.82
N HIS A 77 -0.04 -9.70 11.98
CA HIS A 77 -0.61 -10.41 10.84
C HIS A 77 -1.44 -9.49 9.92
N SER A 78 -2.18 -8.56 10.50
CA SER A 78 -2.93 -7.54 9.75
C SER A 78 -2.01 -6.61 8.95
N TRP A 79 -0.87 -6.21 9.53
CA TRP A 79 0.13 -5.40 8.84
C TRP A 79 0.85 -6.13 7.71
N GLU A 80 1.19 -7.41 7.87
CA GLU A 80 1.78 -8.24 6.81
C GLU A 80 0.82 -8.39 5.63
N ASN A 81 -0.47 -8.60 5.89
CA ASN A 81 -1.50 -8.63 4.85
C ASN A 81 -1.65 -7.28 4.15
N ARG A 82 -1.60 -6.18 4.90
CA ARG A 82 -1.65 -4.83 4.34
C ARG A 82 -0.44 -4.55 3.45
N LEU A 83 0.75 -4.99 3.84
CA LEU A 83 1.95 -4.85 3.03
C LEU A 83 1.81 -5.59 1.69
N LYS A 84 1.31 -6.83 1.71
CA LYS A 84 1.06 -7.62 0.49
C LYS A 84 0.07 -6.93 -0.45
N ASP A 85 -1.04 -6.40 0.08
CA ASP A 85 -2.02 -5.63 -0.71
C ASP A 85 -1.38 -4.39 -1.36
N LEU A 86 -0.59 -3.64 -0.59
CA LEU A 86 0.08 -2.44 -1.07
C LEU A 86 1.08 -2.74 -2.19
N GLN A 87 1.90 -3.77 -2.01
CA GLN A 87 2.88 -4.20 -2.99
C GLN A 87 2.18 -4.67 -4.27
N HIS A 88 1.10 -5.45 -4.16
CA HIS A 88 0.33 -5.91 -5.32
C HIS A 88 -0.31 -4.75 -6.10
N ARG A 89 -0.85 -3.75 -5.39
CA ARG A 89 -1.42 -2.55 -6.03
C ARG A 89 -0.36 -1.71 -6.71
N LEU A 90 0.82 -1.58 -6.10
CA LEU A 90 1.95 -0.87 -6.70
C LEU A 90 2.43 -1.57 -7.97
N GLU A 91 2.61 -2.89 -7.93
CA GLU A 91 2.99 -3.71 -9.08
C GLU A 91 1.95 -3.60 -10.20
N THR A 92 0.66 -3.69 -9.88
CA THR A 92 -0.43 -3.52 -10.85
C THR A 92 -0.34 -2.16 -11.54
N LEU A 93 -0.12 -1.09 -10.78
CA LEU A 93 -0.04 0.27 -11.34
C LEU A 93 1.20 0.44 -12.23
N GLN A 94 2.35 -0.10 -11.81
CA GLN A 94 3.59 -0.08 -12.61
C GLN A 94 3.47 -0.88 -13.90
N ASN A 95 2.72 -1.97 -13.90
CA ASN A 95 2.46 -2.77 -15.10
C ASN A 95 1.47 -2.11 -16.07
N LEU A 96 0.70 -1.12 -15.62
CA LEU A 96 -0.17 -0.31 -16.48
C LEU A 96 0.55 0.89 -17.11
N GLU A 97 1.70 1.32 -16.58
CA GLU A 97 2.49 2.44 -17.14
C GLU A 97 2.93 2.24 -18.62
N PRO A 98 3.32 1.03 -19.10
CA PRO A 98 3.74 0.84 -20.49
C PRO A 98 2.66 1.19 -21.54
N ASP A 99 1.38 1.02 -21.22
CA ASP A 99 0.27 1.21 -22.16
C ASP A 99 -0.06 2.70 -22.42
N TYR A 100 0.46 3.60 -21.59
CA TYR A 100 0.20 5.05 -21.68
C TYR A 100 1.41 5.87 -22.15
N VAL A 101 2.58 5.25 -22.24
CA VAL A 101 3.84 5.89 -22.66
C VAL A 101 4.18 5.60 -24.14
N GLY A 102 3.42 4.70 -24.80
CA GLY A 102 3.47 4.43 -26.25
C GLY A 102 2.64 5.38 -27.10
#